data_AF-A0A843K949-F1
#
_entry.id   AF-A0A843K949-F1
#
_cell.length_a   1.000
_cell.length_b   1.000
_cell.length_c   1.000
_cell.angle_alpha   90.00
_cell.angle_beta   90.00
_cell.angle_gamma   90.00
#
_symmetry.space_group_name_H-M   'P 1'
#
loop_
_entity.id
_entity.type
_entity.pdbx_description
1 polymer ?
#
loop_
_entity_poly.entity_id
_entity_poly.type
_entity_poly.pdbx_seq_one_letter_code
_entity_poly.pdbx_strand_id
1 'polypeptide(L)'
;MKLAYFLLALALLMPLTFSAPANDGDINFAGEAFDSAHPSSDHTPGATFAASEKVFVGSIKSDKYHYPSCKWAEKIKPENEIWFSSSQDARNQGYVSCKVCSPP
;
A
#
# COMPACT_ATOMS: atom_id res chain seq x y z
N MET A 1 23.91 2.70 -0.31
CA MET A 1 23.17 3.91 0.12
C MET A 1 21.73 3.64 0.59
N LYS A 2 20.98 2.64 0.09
CA LYS A 2 19.56 2.43 0.47
C LYS A 2 19.26 1.34 1.52
N LEU A 3 20.28 0.64 2.03
CA LEU A 3 20.10 -0.42 3.04
C LEU A 3 20.03 0.08 4.50
N ALA A 4 20.14 1.39 4.74
CA ALA A 4 20.22 1.95 6.10
C ALA A 4 18.94 2.64 6.60
N TYR A 5 17.89 2.79 5.77
CA TYR A 5 16.70 3.56 6.15
C TYR A 5 15.53 2.75 6.72
N PHE A 6 15.64 1.42 6.80
CA PHE A 6 14.57 0.57 7.34
C PHE A 6 14.69 0.26 8.85
N LEU A 7 15.73 0.77 9.53
CA LEU A 7 16.00 0.48 10.96
C LEU A 7 16.14 1.73 11.84
N LEU A 8 15.33 2.78 11.63
CA LEU A 8 15.32 3.94 12.54
C LEU A 8 13.93 4.58 12.70
N ALA A 9 12.94 3.75 13.05
CA ALA A 9 11.66 4.23 13.57
C ALA A 9 11.10 3.28 14.63
N LEU A 10 11.91 2.96 15.65
CA LEU A 10 11.40 2.40 16.90
C LEU A 10 11.95 3.21 18.07
N ALA A 11 11.22 4.26 18.43
CA ALA A 11 11.29 4.92 19.73
C ALA A 11 9.86 5.35 20.13
N LEU A 12 9.04 4.34 20.42
CA LEU A 12 7.87 4.45 21.28
C LEU A 12 8.35 4.80 22.69
N LEU A 13 8.19 6.04 23.14
CA LEU A 13 8.26 6.41 24.56
C LEU A 13 7.60 7.79 24.82
N MET A 14 6.29 7.89 24.57
CA MET A 14 5.46 8.97 25.11
C MET A 14 4.10 8.39 25.53
N PRO A 15 3.87 8.13 26.83
CA PRO A 15 2.53 7.93 27.35
C PRO A 15 1.93 9.31 27.63
N LEU A 16 0.93 9.71 26.85
CA LEU A 16 0.06 10.82 27.23
C LEU A 16 -1.36 10.29 27.32
N THR A 17 -1.74 10.00 28.55
CA THR A 17 -3.12 9.85 29.01
C THR A 17 -3.88 11.12 28.65
N PHE A 18 -4.61 11.09 27.54
CA PHE A 18 -5.53 12.17 27.21
C PHE A 18 -6.86 11.87 27.90
N SER A 19 -7.10 12.56 29.02
CA SER A 19 -8.42 12.63 29.66
C SER A 19 -9.44 13.18 28.66
N ALA A 20 -10.59 12.52 28.60
CA ALA A 20 -11.79 13.05 27.99
C ALA A 20 -12.29 14.30 28.72
N PRO A 21 -12.99 15.19 28.00
CA PRO A 21 -14.26 15.66 28.53
C PRO A 21 -15.43 15.26 27.60
N ALA A 22 -16.53 14.88 28.23
CA ALA A 22 -17.81 14.65 27.60
C ALA A 22 -18.32 15.92 26.89
N ASN A 23 -18.83 15.77 25.67
CA ASN A 23 -19.72 16.72 25.04
C ASN A 23 -21.02 16.02 24.63
N ASP A 24 -21.99 16.04 25.54
CA ASP A 24 -23.40 15.88 25.20
C ASP A 24 -23.81 17.08 24.34
N GLY A 25 -24.01 16.82 23.05
CA GLY A 25 -24.44 17.78 22.06
C GLY A 25 -25.57 17.20 21.22
N ASP A 26 -26.75 17.13 21.82
CA ASP A 26 -28.02 17.05 21.09
C ASP A 26 -28.13 18.24 20.14
N ILE A 27 -27.99 17.98 18.84
CA ILE A 27 -28.56 18.84 17.80
C ILE A 27 -29.47 17.99 16.92
N ASN A 28 -30.73 17.90 17.36
CA ASN A 28 -31.85 17.61 16.49
C ASN A 28 -31.95 18.76 15.47
N PHE A 29 -31.50 18.55 14.24
CA PHE A 29 -31.94 19.36 13.10
C PHE A 29 -32.98 18.54 12.34
N ALA A 30 -34.23 18.94 12.53
CA ALA A 30 -35.40 18.38 11.86
C ALA A 30 -35.23 18.45 10.34
N GLY A 31 -35.86 17.48 9.68
CA GLY A 31 -35.60 17.16 8.28
C GLY A 31 -35.95 18.25 7.29
N GLU A 32 -35.13 18.28 6.25
CA GLU A 32 -35.52 18.73 4.92
C GLU A 32 -34.98 17.71 3.92
N ALA A 33 -35.91 17.09 3.20
CA ALA A 33 -35.62 16.15 2.14
C ALA A 33 -34.83 16.87 1.05
N PHE A 34 -33.56 16.53 0.88
CA PHE A 34 -32.88 16.79 -0.38
C PHE A 34 -32.68 15.49 -1.14
N ASP A 35 -33.42 15.49 -2.23
CA ASP A 35 -33.59 14.51 -3.26
C ASP A 35 -32.30 14.27 -4.07
N SER A 36 -32.15 13.02 -4.49
CA SER A 36 -31.45 12.56 -5.68
C SER A 36 -29.92 12.75 -5.83
N ALA A 37 -29.30 11.56 -5.82
CA ALA A 37 -28.24 11.13 -6.72
C ALA A 37 -26.83 11.73 -6.52
N HIS A 38 -26.16 11.25 -5.47
CA HIS A 38 -24.72 11.02 -5.52
C HIS A 38 -24.52 9.50 -5.61
N PRO A 39 -24.00 8.94 -6.72
CA PRO A 39 -23.54 7.56 -6.68
C PRO A 39 -22.35 7.54 -5.74
N SER A 40 -22.59 7.13 -4.50
CA SER A 40 -21.55 6.76 -3.56
C SER A 40 -20.65 5.74 -4.26
N SER A 41 -19.45 6.17 -4.66
CA SER A 41 -18.31 5.28 -4.71
C SER A 41 -17.98 4.91 -3.25
N ASP A 42 -18.83 4.05 -2.67
CA ASP A 42 -18.45 3.15 -1.59
C ASP A 42 -17.51 2.10 -2.19
N HIS A 43 -16.31 2.53 -2.57
CA HIS A 43 -15.17 1.64 -2.47
C HIS A 43 -14.77 1.62 -1.01
N THR A 44 -15.57 0.88 -0.22
CA THR A 44 -15.05 0.16 0.93
C THR A 44 -13.97 -0.76 0.38
N PRO A 45 -12.66 -0.56 0.64
CA PRO A 45 -11.68 -1.58 0.39
C PRO A 45 -11.94 -2.62 1.48
N GLY A 46 -12.88 -3.52 1.21
CA GLY A 46 -12.96 -4.78 1.91
C GLY A 46 -11.58 -5.39 1.79
N ALA A 47 -10.83 -5.37 2.89
CA ALA A 47 -9.58 -6.08 3.03
C ALA A 47 -9.93 -7.58 3.05
N THR A 48 -10.30 -8.11 1.89
CA THR A 48 -10.15 -9.51 1.58
C THR A 48 -8.65 -9.75 1.67
N PHE A 49 -8.23 -10.49 2.69
CA PHE A 49 -6.90 -11.07 2.79
C PHE A 49 -6.75 -12.08 1.66
N ALA A 50 -6.62 -11.59 0.43
CA ALA A 50 -6.15 -12.37 -0.69
C ALA A 50 -4.72 -12.76 -0.33
N ALA A 51 -4.47 -14.06 -0.26
CA ALA A 51 -3.12 -14.60 -0.31
C ALA A 51 -2.38 -13.78 -1.36
N SER A 52 -1.36 -13.02 -0.93
CA SER A 52 -0.70 -12.03 -1.76
C SER A 52 -0.15 -12.76 -2.96
N GLU A 53 -0.93 -12.71 -4.03
CA GLU A 53 -0.55 -13.33 -5.27
C GLU A 53 0.79 -12.69 -5.61
N LYS A 54 1.76 -13.54 -5.92
CA LYS A 54 3.12 -13.13 -6.21
C LYS A 54 3.12 -12.45 -7.58
N VAL A 55 2.52 -11.27 -7.66
CA VAL A 55 2.13 -10.63 -8.93
C VAL A 55 3.36 -10.07 -9.63
N PHE A 56 4.25 -9.42 -8.87
CA PHE A 56 5.45 -8.82 -9.42
C PHE A 56 6.68 -9.11 -8.56
N VAL A 57 7.81 -9.34 -9.21
CA VAL A 57 9.11 -9.55 -8.56
C VAL A 57 10.09 -8.49 -9.03
N GLY A 58 10.77 -7.86 -8.08
CA GLY A 58 11.91 -6.99 -8.32
C GLY A 58 13.18 -7.55 -7.69
N SER A 59 14.28 -6.84 -7.87
CA SER A 59 15.55 -7.16 -7.22
C SER A 59 16.01 -6.04 -6.34
N ILE A 60 16.45 -6.32 -5.10
CA ILE A 60 17.07 -5.32 -4.21
C ILE A 60 18.33 -4.66 -4.79
N LYS A 61 18.94 -5.26 -5.83
CA LYS A 61 20.12 -4.76 -6.52
C LYS A 61 19.79 -3.85 -7.70
N SER A 62 18.51 -3.69 -8.03
CA SER A 62 18.04 -2.88 -9.14
C SER A 62 16.79 -2.11 -8.75
N ASP A 63 16.38 -1.16 -9.57
CA ASP A 63 15.12 -0.46 -9.44
C ASP A 63 14.00 -1.12 -10.26
N LYS A 64 14.18 -2.35 -10.79
CA LYS A 64 13.25 -2.92 -11.76
C LYS A 64 12.32 -3.95 -11.14
N TYR A 65 11.05 -3.89 -11.52
CA TYR A 65 10.09 -4.96 -11.25
C TYR A 65 9.60 -5.61 -12.56
N HIS A 66 9.20 -6.87 -12.43
CA HIS A 66 8.98 -7.81 -13.52
C HIS A 66 7.76 -8.69 -13.22
N TYR A 67 7.16 -9.25 -14.26
CA TYR A 67 6.39 -10.49 -14.10
C TYR A 67 7.31 -11.65 -13.70
N PRO A 68 6.83 -12.64 -12.93
CA PRO A 68 7.63 -13.81 -12.53
C PRO A 68 8.14 -14.64 -13.71
N SER A 69 7.40 -14.65 -14.81
CA SER A 69 7.74 -15.31 -16.08
C SER A 69 8.75 -14.54 -16.95
N CYS A 70 9.24 -13.38 -16.48
CA CYS A 70 10.23 -12.63 -17.24
C CYS A 70 11.59 -13.32 -17.17
N LYS A 71 12.27 -13.47 -18.31
CA LYS A 71 13.66 -13.96 -18.39
C LYS A 71 14.64 -13.22 -17.46
N TRP A 72 14.39 -11.95 -17.16
CA TRP A 72 15.20 -11.19 -16.22
C TRP A 72 14.85 -11.47 -14.77
N ALA A 73 13.57 -11.75 -14.48
CA ALA A 73 13.11 -12.19 -13.16
C ALA A 73 13.73 -13.53 -12.77
N GLU A 74 13.75 -14.50 -13.69
CA GLU A 74 14.35 -15.83 -13.47
C GLU A 74 15.85 -15.80 -13.14
N LYS A 75 16.53 -14.69 -13.47
CA LYS A 75 17.96 -14.48 -13.19
C LYS A 75 18.20 -13.75 -11.88
N ILE A 76 17.15 -13.25 -11.23
CA ILE A 76 17.26 -12.66 -9.91
C ILE A 76 17.61 -13.80 -8.96
N LYS A 77 18.67 -13.62 -8.17
CA LYS A 77 18.98 -14.61 -7.14
C LYS A 77 17.89 -14.56 -6.06
N PRO A 78 17.47 -15.70 -5.48
CA PRO A 78 16.42 -15.72 -4.44
C PRO A 78 16.69 -14.77 -3.27
N GLU A 79 17.96 -14.65 -2.85
CA GLU A 79 18.41 -13.74 -1.78
C GLU A 79 18.20 -12.24 -2.10
N ASN A 80 18.01 -11.90 -3.38
CA ASN A 80 17.84 -10.54 -3.86
C ASN A 80 16.42 -10.26 -4.34
N GLU A 81 15.50 -11.22 -4.28
CA GLU A 81 14.11 -11.04 -4.71
C GLU A 81 13.33 -10.17 -3.71
N ILE A 82 12.50 -9.29 -4.24
CA ILE A 82 11.45 -8.58 -3.49
C ILE A 82 10.15 -8.72 -4.26
N TRP A 83 9.06 -9.05 -3.56
CA TRP A 83 7.77 -9.33 -4.18
C TRP A 83 6.77 -8.23 -3.85
N PHE A 84 6.04 -7.77 -4.86
CA PHE A 84 5.02 -6.72 -4.74
C PHE A 84 3.64 -7.29 -5.03
N SER A 85 2.65 -6.88 -4.24
CA SER A 85 1.26 -7.28 -4.41
C SER A 85 0.58 -6.56 -5.57
N SER A 86 1.11 -5.40 -5.97
CA SER A 86 0.64 -4.63 -7.12
C SER A 86 1.78 -3.81 -7.73
N SER A 87 1.59 -3.36 -8.95
CA SER A 87 2.57 -2.48 -9.58
C SER A 87 2.56 -1.07 -9.01
N GLN A 88 1.41 -0.62 -8.47
CA GLN A 88 1.34 0.63 -7.72
C GLN A 88 2.22 0.55 -6.47
N ASP A 89 2.21 -0.57 -5.75
CA ASP A 89 3.08 -0.80 -4.60
C ASP A 89 4.57 -0.76 -5.00
N ALA A 90 4.94 -1.47 -6.08
CA ALA A 90 6.30 -1.40 -6.62
C ALA A 90 6.73 0.04 -6.96
N ARG A 91 5.86 0.80 -7.64
CA ARG A 91 6.12 2.20 -8.02
C ARG A 91 6.20 3.12 -6.81
N ASN A 92 5.35 2.94 -5.80
CA ASN A 92 5.40 3.68 -4.54
C ASN A 92 6.72 3.43 -3.78
N GLN A 93 7.28 2.23 -3.90
CA GLN A 93 8.59 1.87 -3.36
C GLN A 93 9.77 2.35 -4.23
N GLY A 94 9.50 3.04 -5.35
CA GLY A 94 10.51 3.61 -6.24
C GLY A 94 11.02 2.65 -7.32
N TYR A 95 10.33 1.55 -7.59
CA TYR A 95 10.67 0.65 -8.69
C TYR A 95 10.02 1.09 -10.00
N VAL A 96 10.71 0.81 -11.11
CA VAL A 96 10.31 1.06 -12.49
C VAL A 96 9.98 -0.24 -13.21
N SER A 97 9.03 -0.19 -14.14
CA SER A 97 8.64 -1.37 -14.91
C SER A 97 9.78 -1.83 -15.83
N CYS A 98 9.96 -3.13 -15.94
CA CYS A 98 10.87 -3.69 -16.92
C CYS A 98 10.36 -3.41 -18.34
N LYS A 99 11.17 -2.79 -19.20
CA LYS A 99 10.80 -2.51 -20.60
C LYS A 99 10.62 -3.77 -21.48
N VAL A 100 11.06 -4.94 -21.02
CA VAL A 100 10.99 -6.19 -21.79
C VAL A 100 9.66 -6.89 -21.58
N CYS A 101 9.21 -7.02 -20.33
CA CYS A 101 7.91 -7.63 -20.02
C CYS A 101 6.80 -6.60 -19.77
N SER A 102 7.14 -5.31 -19.75
CA SER A 102 6.24 -4.14 -19.64
C SER A 102 5.07 -4.34 -18.67
N PRO A 103 5.35 -4.67 -17.40
CA PRO A 103 4.29 -4.74 -16.39
C PRO A 103 3.68 -3.34 -16.14
N PRO A 104 2.40 -3.28 -15.75
CA PRO A 104 1.57 -2.06 -15.73
C PRO A 104 1.97 -1.02 -14.70
#